data_AF-A0A2N2TVZ1-F1
#
_entry.id   AF-A0A2N2TVZ1-F1
#
_cell.length_a   1.000
_cell.length_b   1.000
_cell.length_c   1.000
_cell.angle_alpha   90.00
_cell.angle_beta   90.00
_cell.angle_gamma   90.00
#
_symmetry.space_group_name_H-M   'P 1'
#
loop_
_entity.id
_entity.type
_entity.pdbx_description
1 polymer ?
#
loop_
_entity_poly.entity_id
_entity_poly.type
_entity_poly.pdbx_seq_one_letter_code
_entity_poly.pdbx_strand_id
1 'polypeptide(L)'
;MKIGYARVSTDDQNLDLQRDALGGAGCERLFTDTMSGAKADRPGLTAALEFARPGDVLIVWRLDRLGRSLPDLVRLIGELDAKGIGFESLTEKIDATTAAGRLVFHVFAALAEFERNLIRERTHAGLAAARARGRKGGRRELDPEKQAAIARMADQPPAVVCKVLGISRSTFYKYAPFEQWTKSVIEGMKRMATDPAYRAEIDAKAAGKVPLVLTDETEVLGVPAKEWDKAFVGNFEKSLVEVKRRTTLSSAIDAKTSAIDDKK
;
A
#
# COMPACT_ATOMS: atom_id res chain seq x y z
N MET A 1 -33.40 -8.81 19.93
CA MET A 1 -32.46 -9.52 20.84
C MET A 1 -31.31 -8.58 21.21
N LYS A 2 -30.67 -8.80 22.36
CA LYS A 2 -29.48 -8.04 22.78
C LYS A 2 -28.20 -8.80 22.43
N ILE A 3 -27.34 -8.19 21.63
CA ILE A 3 -26.07 -8.76 21.16
C ILE A 3 -24.93 -8.02 21.84
N GLY A 4 -24.11 -8.71 22.63
CA GLY A 4 -22.95 -8.14 23.28
C GLY A 4 -21.71 -8.20 22.38
N TYR A 5 -20.92 -7.13 22.35
CA TYR A 5 -19.60 -7.13 21.76
C TYR A 5 -18.54 -6.64 22.75
N ALA A 6 -17.48 -7.43 22.91
CA ALA A 6 -16.35 -7.13 23.78
C ALA A 6 -15.04 -7.14 23.00
N ARG A 7 -14.10 -6.29 23.41
CA ARG A 7 -12.78 -6.21 22.78
C ARG A 7 -11.71 -6.03 23.84
N VAL A 8 -10.61 -6.77 23.71
CA VAL A 8 -9.43 -6.58 24.56
C VAL A 8 -8.19 -6.27 23.75
N SER A 9 -7.39 -5.34 24.28
CA SER A 9 -6.01 -5.13 23.85
C SER A 9 -5.10 -6.09 24.59
N THR A 10 -3.94 -6.38 24.00
CA THR A 10 -2.92 -7.28 24.58
C THR A 10 -2.47 -6.85 25.98
N ASP A 11 -2.56 -5.55 26.29
CA ASP A 11 -2.21 -4.96 27.59
C ASP A 11 -3.34 -5.01 28.64
N ASP A 12 -4.58 -5.26 28.23
CA ASP A 12 -5.75 -5.24 29.11
C ASP A 12 -6.40 -6.62 29.09
N GLN A 13 -5.83 -7.53 29.88
CA GLN A 13 -6.15 -8.96 29.84
C GLN A 13 -7.49 -9.32 30.51
N ASN A 14 -8.25 -8.37 31.06
CA ASN A 14 -9.45 -8.69 31.82
C ASN A 14 -10.73 -8.62 30.97
N LEU A 15 -10.95 -9.67 30.16
CA LEU A 15 -12.21 -9.93 29.44
C LEU A 15 -13.40 -10.13 30.39
N ASP A 16 -13.15 -10.53 31.63
CA ASP A 16 -14.18 -10.99 32.54
C ASP A 16 -15.08 -9.83 33.00
N LEU A 17 -14.52 -8.66 33.28
CA LEU A 17 -15.31 -7.45 33.60
C LEU A 17 -16.26 -7.05 32.45
N GLN A 18 -15.83 -7.20 31.20
CA GLN A 18 -16.68 -6.92 30.04
C GLN A 18 -17.77 -7.97 29.89
N ARG A 19 -17.44 -9.25 30.09
CA ARG A 19 -18.38 -10.37 30.02
C ARG A 19 -19.45 -10.25 31.09
N ASP A 20 -19.06 -9.94 32.31
CA ASP A 20 -19.98 -9.79 33.44
C ASP A 20 -20.94 -8.62 33.22
N ALA A 21 -20.42 -7.47 32.75
CA ALA A 21 -21.25 -6.31 32.45
C ALA A 21 -22.25 -6.60 31.31
N LEU A 22 -21.80 -7.26 30.24
CA LEU A 22 -22.66 -7.60 29.10
C LEU A 22 -23.67 -8.70 29.45
N GLY A 23 -23.28 -9.67 30.29
CA GLY A 23 -24.17 -10.67 30.85
C GLY A 23 -25.25 -10.05 31.73
N GLY A 24 -24.87 -9.11 32.61
CA GLY A 24 -25.81 -8.35 33.45
C GLY A 24 -26.76 -7.46 32.65
N ALA A 25 -26.36 -6.99 31.47
CA ALA A 25 -27.24 -6.25 30.56
C ALA A 25 -28.27 -7.13 29.81
N GLY A 26 -28.18 -8.45 29.95
CA GLY A 26 -29.05 -9.43 29.30
C GLY A 26 -28.67 -9.72 27.85
N CYS A 27 -27.39 -9.64 27.49
CA CYS A 27 -26.93 -10.02 26.16
C CYS A 27 -27.06 -11.54 25.95
N GLU A 28 -27.81 -11.96 24.93
CA GLU A 28 -28.07 -13.37 24.61
C GLU A 28 -26.93 -14.00 23.82
N ARG A 29 -26.24 -13.19 23.01
CA ARG A 29 -25.11 -13.61 22.17
C ARG A 29 -23.94 -12.66 22.40
N LEU A 30 -22.76 -13.20 22.69
CA LEU A 30 -21.53 -12.43 22.90
C LEU A 30 -20.54 -12.69 21.76
N PHE A 31 -20.01 -11.62 21.17
CA PHE A 31 -18.90 -11.67 20.22
C PHE A 31 -17.67 -10.98 20.82
N THR A 32 -16.48 -11.52 20.58
CA THR A 32 -15.25 -11.02 21.19
C THR A 32 -14.13 -10.90 20.17
N ASP A 33 -13.35 -9.82 20.25
CA ASP A 33 -12.11 -9.64 19.49
C ASP A 33 -10.89 -9.43 20.41
N THR A 34 -9.76 -10.01 20.02
CA THR A 34 -8.46 -9.80 20.69
C THR A 34 -7.52 -9.07 19.76
N MET A 35 -7.03 -7.89 20.15
CA MET A 35 -6.04 -7.18 19.32
C MET A 35 -4.64 -7.76 19.50
N SER A 36 -4.07 -8.30 18.43
CA SER A 36 -2.62 -8.44 18.27
C SER A 36 -2.15 -7.55 17.11
N GLY A 37 -1.23 -6.62 17.41
CA GLY A 37 -0.57 -5.79 16.40
C GLY A 37 -1.37 -4.63 15.79
N ALA A 38 -0.71 -3.87 14.91
CA ALA A 38 -1.21 -2.63 14.30
C ALA A 38 -2.32 -2.84 13.24
N LYS A 39 -2.42 -4.05 12.69
CA LYS A 39 -3.53 -4.49 11.83
C LYS A 39 -4.36 -5.50 12.61
N ALA A 40 -5.16 -5.03 13.56
CA ALA A 40 -6.17 -5.87 14.16
C ALA A 40 -7.26 -6.09 13.10
N ASP A 41 -7.37 -7.29 12.56
CA ASP A 41 -8.63 -7.70 11.93
C ASP A 41 -9.70 -7.77 13.04
N ARG A 42 -10.97 -7.53 12.72
CA ARG A 42 -12.08 -7.59 13.70
C ARG A 42 -13.12 -8.64 13.30
N PRO A 43 -12.71 -9.92 13.22
CA PRO A 43 -13.64 -10.99 12.82
C PRO A 43 -14.82 -11.09 13.78
N GLY A 44 -14.64 -10.84 15.08
CA GLY A 44 -15.72 -10.86 16.06
C GLY A 44 -16.76 -9.77 15.82
N LEU A 45 -16.34 -8.52 15.57
CA LEU A 45 -17.26 -7.44 15.23
C LEU A 45 -17.98 -7.73 13.91
N THR A 46 -17.26 -8.19 12.89
CA THR A 46 -17.86 -8.54 11.59
C THR A 46 -18.92 -9.62 11.75
N ALA A 47 -18.62 -10.69 12.49
CA ALA A 47 -19.58 -11.75 12.79
C ALA A 47 -20.80 -11.24 13.57
N ALA A 48 -20.61 -10.30 14.52
CA ALA A 48 -21.72 -9.67 15.23
C ALA A 48 -22.64 -8.88 14.29
N LEU A 49 -22.06 -8.12 13.36
CA LEU A 49 -22.79 -7.32 12.38
C LEU A 49 -23.51 -8.17 11.32
N GLU A 50 -22.97 -9.34 10.97
CA GLU A 50 -23.61 -10.30 10.07
C GLU A 50 -24.73 -11.09 10.77
N PHE A 51 -24.57 -11.35 12.07
CA PHE A 51 -25.56 -12.05 12.87
C PHE A 51 -26.77 -11.16 13.21
N ALA A 52 -26.54 -9.87 13.44
CA ALA A 52 -27.56 -8.91 13.83
C ALA A 52 -28.63 -8.70 12.76
N ARG A 53 -29.89 -8.60 13.20
CA ARG A 53 -31.06 -8.36 12.35
C ARG A 53 -31.74 -7.04 12.71
N PRO A 54 -32.56 -6.47 11.81
CA PRO A 54 -33.37 -5.30 12.14
C PRO A 54 -34.21 -5.55 13.41
N GLY A 55 -34.18 -4.61 14.36
CA GLY A 55 -34.81 -4.72 15.68
C GLY A 55 -33.92 -5.31 16.78
N ASP A 56 -32.73 -5.82 16.46
CA ASP A 56 -31.72 -6.17 17.46
C ASP A 56 -30.99 -4.94 18.00
N VAL A 57 -30.35 -5.08 19.16
CA VAL A 57 -29.53 -4.02 19.76
C VAL A 57 -28.13 -4.55 20.00
N LEU A 58 -27.13 -3.88 19.41
CA LEU A 58 -25.72 -4.14 19.69
C LEU A 58 -25.30 -3.37 20.95
N ILE A 59 -24.87 -4.10 21.96
CA ILE A 59 -24.45 -3.56 23.26
C ILE A 59 -22.95 -3.72 23.41
N VAL A 60 -22.29 -2.65 23.83
CA VAL A 60 -20.87 -2.65 24.18
C VAL A 60 -20.67 -2.15 25.60
N TRP A 61 -19.63 -2.64 26.27
CA TRP A 61 -19.32 -2.15 27.62
C TRP A 61 -18.95 -0.67 27.63
N ARG A 62 -18.11 -0.26 26.67
CA ARG A 62 -17.62 1.12 26.50
C ARG A 62 -17.44 1.46 25.02
N LEU A 63 -17.54 2.75 24.68
CA LEU A 63 -17.39 3.23 23.30
C LEU A 63 -16.01 2.92 22.69
N ASP A 64 -14.95 3.00 23.50
CA ASP A 64 -13.59 2.70 23.07
C ASP A 64 -13.39 1.22 22.69
N ARG A 65 -14.32 0.34 23.07
CA ARG A 65 -14.27 -1.07 22.66
C ARG A 65 -14.85 -1.30 21.27
N LEU A 66 -15.74 -0.43 20.78
CA LEU A 66 -16.33 -0.49 19.44
C LEU A 66 -15.47 0.19 18.38
N GLY A 67 -15.19 1.49 18.52
CA GLY A 67 -14.46 2.29 17.52
C GLY A 67 -12.95 2.37 17.79
N ARG A 68 -12.13 2.59 16.75
CA ARG A 68 -10.69 2.96 16.92
C ARG A 68 -10.48 4.46 17.05
N SER A 69 -11.46 5.22 16.63
CA SER A 69 -11.48 6.67 16.64
C SER A 69 -12.93 7.11 16.65
N LEU A 70 -13.19 8.37 17.02
CA LEU A 70 -14.53 8.92 17.02
C LEU A 70 -15.20 8.83 15.62
N PRO A 71 -14.50 9.12 14.49
CA PRO A 71 -15.09 8.91 13.16
C PRO A 71 -15.42 7.45 12.83
N ASP A 72 -14.62 6.49 13.30
CA ASP A 72 -14.90 5.06 13.10
C ASP A 72 -16.15 4.62 13.88
N LEU A 73 -16.26 5.08 15.13
CA LEU A 73 -17.44 4.87 15.95
C LEU A 73 -18.70 5.44 15.30
N VAL A 74 -18.61 6.68 14.80
CA VAL A 74 -19.72 7.38 14.15
C VAL A 74 -20.20 6.64 12.90
N ARG A 75 -19.25 6.19 12.07
CA ARG A 75 -19.56 5.38 10.89
C ARG A 75 -20.27 4.07 11.27
N LEU A 76 -19.74 3.33 12.24
CA LEU A 76 -20.29 2.02 12.66
C LEU A 76 -21.73 2.14 13.15
N ILE A 77 -22.02 3.13 14.00
CA ILE A 77 -23.37 3.31 14.54
C ILE A 77 -24.33 3.81 13.44
N GLY A 78 -23.88 4.66 12.51
CA GLY A 78 -24.68 5.01 11.34
C GLY A 78 -25.01 3.80 10.44
N GLU A 79 -24.08 2.86 10.29
CA GLU A 79 -24.32 1.60 9.58
C GLU A 79 -25.32 0.68 10.30
N LEU A 80 -25.29 0.65 11.63
CA LEU A 80 -26.28 -0.07 12.45
C LEU A 80 -27.67 0.54 12.29
N ASP A 81 -27.78 1.86 12.41
CA ASP A 81 -29.05 2.59 12.28
C ASP A 81 -29.67 2.40 10.88
N ALA A 82 -28.85 2.48 9.82
CA ALA A 82 -29.29 2.22 8.44
C ALA A 82 -29.81 0.78 8.23
N LYS A 83 -29.36 -0.18 9.04
CA LYS A 83 -29.84 -1.57 9.06
C LYS A 83 -31.00 -1.79 10.03
N GLY A 84 -31.47 -0.75 10.72
CA GLY A 84 -32.50 -0.86 11.76
C GLY A 84 -32.03 -1.60 13.00
N ILE A 85 -30.72 -1.62 13.26
CA ILE A 85 -30.11 -2.24 14.45
C ILE A 85 -29.82 -1.13 15.46
N GLY A 86 -30.30 -1.30 16.68
CA GLY A 86 -30.03 -0.39 17.79
C GLY A 86 -28.59 -0.48 18.29
N PHE A 87 -28.15 0.56 19.00
CA PHE A 87 -26.83 0.58 19.64
C PHE A 87 -26.93 1.12 21.07
N GLU A 88 -26.27 0.45 22.00
CA GLU A 88 -26.19 0.84 23.41
C GLU A 88 -24.76 0.71 23.96
N SER A 89 -24.35 1.66 24.78
CA SER A 89 -23.12 1.61 25.58
C SER A 89 -23.45 1.61 27.07
N LEU A 90 -22.93 0.64 27.81
CA LEU A 90 -23.29 0.44 29.22
C LEU A 90 -22.66 1.50 30.14
N THR A 91 -21.39 1.84 29.92
CA THR A 91 -20.65 2.75 30.81
C THR A 91 -21.04 4.20 30.58
N GLU A 92 -21.11 4.63 29.31
CA GLU A 92 -21.48 5.99 28.94
C GLU A 92 -23.00 6.22 29.00
N LYS A 93 -23.80 5.15 29.17
CA LYS A 93 -25.27 5.16 29.19
C LYS A 93 -25.87 5.82 27.95
N ILE A 94 -25.22 5.65 26.81
CA ILE A 94 -25.72 6.16 25.53
C ILE A 94 -26.52 5.06 24.87
N ASP A 95 -27.80 5.33 24.64
CA ASP A 95 -28.74 4.47 23.94
C ASP A 95 -29.23 5.16 22.66
N ALA A 96 -28.66 4.77 21.52
CA ALA A 96 -28.99 5.29 20.20
C ALA A 96 -30.35 4.78 19.66
N THR A 97 -31.10 3.98 20.42
CA THR A 97 -32.50 3.66 20.09
C THR A 97 -33.45 4.79 20.48
N THR A 98 -33.04 5.65 21.44
CA THR A 98 -33.82 6.79 21.93
C THR A 98 -33.56 8.06 21.12
N ALA A 99 -34.54 8.98 21.08
CA ALA A 99 -34.36 10.29 20.43
C ALA A 99 -33.24 11.12 21.07
N ALA A 100 -33.12 11.08 22.40
CA ALA A 100 -32.07 11.77 23.13
C ALA A 100 -30.67 11.20 22.83
N GLY A 101 -30.52 9.86 22.84
CA GLY A 101 -29.25 9.24 22.51
C GLY A 101 -28.85 9.42 21.05
N ARG A 102 -29.81 9.41 20.10
CA ARG A 102 -29.54 9.79 18.70
C ARG A 102 -29.04 11.23 18.57
N LEU A 103 -29.63 12.18 19.30
CA LEU A 103 -29.16 13.57 19.31
C LEU A 103 -27.71 13.66 19.80
N VAL A 104 -27.40 13.06 20.95
CA VAL A 104 -26.05 13.04 21.52
C VAL A 104 -25.06 12.45 20.52
N PHE A 105 -25.45 11.38 19.85
CA PHE A 105 -24.64 10.74 18.84
C PHE A 105 -24.39 11.62 17.61
N HIS A 106 -25.40 12.35 17.11
CA HIS A 106 -25.20 13.32 16.03
C HIS A 106 -24.27 14.47 16.41
N VAL A 107 -24.30 14.92 17.67
CA VAL A 107 -23.33 15.90 18.18
C VAL A 107 -21.92 15.34 18.15
N PHE A 108 -21.72 14.09 18.58
CA PHE A 108 -20.42 13.42 18.46
C PHE A 108 -19.97 13.25 17.01
N ALA A 109 -20.90 12.95 16.09
CA ALA A 109 -20.63 12.88 14.66
C ALA A 109 -20.11 14.20 14.11
N ALA A 110 -20.79 15.31 14.41
CA ALA A 110 -20.39 16.65 14.00
C ALA A 110 -19.02 17.03 14.58
N LEU A 111 -18.76 16.70 15.85
CA LEU A 111 -17.47 16.96 16.49
C LEU A 111 -16.33 16.15 15.84
N ALA A 112 -16.59 14.89 15.50
CA ALA A 112 -15.63 14.02 14.82
C ALA A 112 -15.24 14.54 13.43
N GLU A 113 -16.22 15.06 12.69
CA GLU A 113 -16.01 15.68 11.39
C GLU A 113 -15.20 16.98 11.53
N PHE A 114 -15.57 17.82 12.50
CA PHE A 114 -14.85 19.05 12.80
C PHE A 114 -13.37 18.80 13.14
N GLU A 115 -13.08 17.83 14.02
CA GLU A 115 -11.70 17.48 14.38
C GLU A 115 -10.90 16.98 13.18
N ARG A 116 -11.50 16.12 12.35
CA ARG A 116 -10.87 15.61 11.12
C ARG A 116 -10.55 16.75 10.14
N ASN A 117 -11.47 17.70 9.98
CA ASN A 117 -11.25 18.85 9.11
C ASN A 117 -10.13 19.75 9.65
N LEU A 118 -10.09 20.00 10.96
CA LEU A 118 -9.04 20.79 11.60
C LEU A 118 -7.64 20.17 11.43
N ILE A 119 -7.51 18.85 11.60
CA ILE A 119 -6.25 18.13 11.37
C ILE A 119 -5.82 18.26 9.91
N ARG A 120 -6.77 18.13 8.97
CA ARG A 120 -6.52 18.26 7.53
C ARG A 120 -6.05 19.67 7.18
N GLU A 121 -6.74 20.70 7.66
CA GLU A 121 -6.37 22.11 7.46
C GLU A 121 -4.96 22.40 7.97
N ARG A 122 -4.65 21.98 9.20
CA ARG A 122 -3.32 22.15 9.80
C ARG A 122 -2.23 21.45 8.99
N THR A 123 -2.52 20.24 8.49
CA THR A 123 -1.60 19.48 7.66
C THR A 123 -1.34 20.20 6.34
N HIS A 124 -2.38 20.71 5.66
CA HIS A 124 -2.23 21.47 4.42
C HIS A 124 -1.47 22.76 4.62
N ALA A 125 -1.76 23.52 5.68
CA ALA A 125 -1.02 24.73 6.04
C ALA A 125 0.46 24.42 6.31
N GLY A 126 0.75 23.34 7.06
CA GLY A 126 2.11 22.88 7.31
C GLY A 126 2.86 22.46 6.03
N LEU A 127 2.19 21.74 5.13
CA LEU A 127 2.75 21.34 3.83
C LEU A 127 2.99 22.56 2.93
N ALA A 128 2.08 23.53 2.89
CA ALA A 128 2.24 24.76 2.13
C ALA A 128 3.45 25.57 2.64
N ALA A 129 3.55 25.76 3.96
CA ALA A 129 4.70 26.44 4.58
C ALA A 129 6.01 25.69 4.33
N ALA A 130 6.01 24.35 4.38
CA ALA A 130 7.19 23.55 4.07
C ALA A 130 7.62 23.70 2.60
N ARG A 131 6.67 23.69 1.66
CA ARG A 131 6.94 23.93 0.23
C ARG A 131 7.48 25.34 -0.03
N ALA A 132 6.93 26.36 0.63
CA ALA A 132 7.41 27.74 0.54
C ALA A 132 8.85 27.89 1.04
N ARG A 133 9.24 27.08 2.05
CA ARG A 133 10.64 26.97 2.52
C ARG A 133 11.53 26.05 1.66
N GLY A 134 11.06 25.64 0.48
CA GLY A 134 11.84 24.83 -0.47
C GLY A 134 11.83 23.31 -0.21
N ARG A 135 11.08 22.81 0.78
CA ARG A 135 10.97 21.36 1.00
C ARG A 135 10.12 20.73 -0.11
N LYS A 136 10.76 19.96 -0.99
CA LYS A 136 10.07 19.08 -1.93
C LYS A 136 9.66 17.79 -1.20
N GLY A 137 8.38 17.65 -0.90
CA GLY A 137 7.81 16.40 -0.35
C GLY A 137 7.69 15.31 -1.41
N GLY A 138 7.21 14.13 -1.02
CA GLY A 138 7.01 12.98 -1.91
C GLY A 138 8.13 11.94 -1.86
N ARG A 139 8.03 10.91 -2.71
CA ARG A 139 9.05 9.86 -2.83
C ARG A 139 10.34 10.46 -3.39
N ARG A 140 11.46 10.30 -2.67
CA ARG A 140 12.77 10.74 -3.15
C ARG A 140 13.08 10.07 -4.49
N GLU A 141 13.56 10.86 -5.44
CA GLU A 141 14.04 10.32 -6.72
C GLU A 141 15.30 9.49 -6.52
N LEU A 142 15.62 8.66 -7.53
CA LEU A 142 16.88 7.93 -7.53
C LEU A 142 18.05 8.92 -7.53
N ASP A 143 19.13 8.59 -6.84
CA ASP A 143 20.35 9.39 -6.82
C ASP A 143 20.82 9.72 -8.24
N PRO A 144 21.13 10.99 -8.59
CA PRO A 144 21.68 11.36 -9.89
C PRO A 144 22.86 10.49 -10.35
N GLU A 145 23.74 10.08 -9.43
CA GLU A 145 24.87 9.20 -9.77
C GLU A 145 24.39 7.83 -10.24
N LYS A 146 23.40 7.25 -9.54
CA LYS A 146 22.77 6.00 -9.94
C LYS A 146 21.97 6.15 -11.24
N GLN A 147 21.35 7.30 -11.49
CA GLN A 147 20.68 7.58 -12.77
C GLN A 147 21.70 7.59 -13.92
N ALA A 148 22.83 8.25 -13.74
CA ALA A 148 23.92 8.26 -14.72
C ALA A 148 24.50 6.85 -14.94
N ALA A 149 24.68 6.07 -13.88
CA ALA A 149 25.13 4.68 -13.98
C ALA A 149 24.14 3.80 -14.78
N ILE A 150 22.83 3.98 -14.59
CA ILE A 150 21.81 3.29 -15.40
C ILE A 150 21.97 3.63 -16.89
N ALA A 151 22.18 4.91 -17.22
CA ALA A 151 22.35 5.35 -18.60
C ALA A 151 23.63 4.79 -19.24
N ARG A 152 24.75 4.76 -18.50
CA ARG A 152 26.02 4.20 -18.99
C ARG A 152 25.97 2.70 -19.24
N MET A 153 25.22 1.96 -18.42
CA MET A 153 25.08 0.51 -18.52
C MET A 153 23.83 0.09 -19.32
N ALA A 154 23.15 1.01 -19.99
CA ALA A 154 21.88 0.73 -20.67
C ALA A 154 22.03 -0.23 -21.86
N ASP A 155 23.24 -0.40 -22.38
CA ASP A 155 23.66 -1.38 -23.38
C ASP A 155 23.75 -2.81 -22.81
N GLN A 156 23.81 -2.97 -21.50
CA GLN A 156 23.85 -4.26 -20.83
C GLN A 156 22.44 -4.82 -20.57
N PRO A 157 22.28 -6.14 -20.39
CA PRO A 157 20.98 -6.73 -20.08
C PRO A 157 20.37 -6.10 -18.81
N PRO A 158 19.09 -5.68 -18.83
CA PRO A 158 18.45 -4.99 -17.70
C PRO A 158 18.55 -5.73 -16.37
N ALA A 159 18.54 -7.07 -16.39
CA ALA A 159 18.68 -7.90 -15.20
C ALA A 159 20.05 -7.72 -14.52
N VAL A 160 21.12 -7.57 -15.31
CA VAL A 160 22.48 -7.35 -14.82
C VAL A 160 22.58 -5.96 -14.22
N VAL A 161 22.11 -4.93 -14.92
CA VAL A 161 22.14 -3.54 -14.44
C VAL A 161 21.37 -3.37 -13.13
N CYS A 162 20.18 -3.97 -13.04
CA CYS A 162 19.37 -3.93 -11.83
C CYS A 162 20.09 -4.55 -10.62
N LYS A 163 20.80 -5.66 -10.84
CA LYS A 163 21.53 -6.37 -9.79
C LYS A 163 22.74 -5.57 -9.31
N VAL A 164 23.54 -5.04 -10.25
CA VAL A 164 24.75 -4.26 -9.94
C VAL A 164 24.40 -2.97 -9.19
N LEU A 165 23.34 -2.26 -9.60
CA LEU A 165 22.97 -0.98 -8.99
C LEU A 165 22.02 -1.10 -7.79
N GLY A 166 21.56 -2.32 -7.48
CA GLY A 166 20.59 -2.59 -6.41
C GLY A 166 19.25 -1.89 -6.62
N ILE A 167 18.75 -1.86 -7.86
CA ILE A 167 17.49 -1.19 -8.24
C ILE A 167 16.46 -2.18 -8.79
N SER A 168 15.18 -1.85 -8.69
CA SER A 168 14.13 -2.65 -9.34
C SER A 168 14.12 -2.43 -10.86
N ARG A 169 13.60 -3.41 -11.61
CA ARG A 169 13.39 -3.27 -13.07
C ARG A 169 12.50 -2.06 -13.42
N SER A 170 11.49 -1.77 -12.59
CA SER A 170 10.64 -0.59 -12.76
C SER A 170 11.42 0.71 -12.64
N THR A 171 12.41 0.77 -11.74
CA THR A 171 13.33 1.91 -11.64
C THR A 171 14.27 1.98 -12.84
N PHE A 172 14.82 0.85 -13.31
CA PHE A 172 15.65 0.82 -14.52
C PHE A 172 14.89 1.39 -15.74
N TYR A 173 13.70 0.88 -16.06
CA TYR A 173 12.93 1.34 -17.22
C TYR A 173 12.35 2.75 -17.08
N LYS A 174 12.36 3.32 -15.87
CA LYS A 174 12.00 4.72 -15.64
C LYS A 174 13.14 5.67 -16.04
N TYR A 175 14.40 5.26 -15.85
CA TYR A 175 15.57 6.13 -16.01
C TYR A 175 16.48 5.75 -17.19
N ALA A 176 16.39 4.53 -17.73
CA ALA A 176 17.22 4.08 -18.84
C ALA A 176 16.80 4.70 -20.20
N PRO A 177 17.75 5.18 -21.03
CA PRO A 177 17.45 5.70 -22.36
C PRO A 177 16.81 4.64 -23.26
N PHE A 178 15.60 4.91 -23.76
CA PHE A 178 14.78 3.93 -24.49
C PHE A 178 15.52 3.28 -25.66
N GLU A 179 16.22 4.08 -26.47
CA GLU A 179 16.93 3.62 -27.66
C GLU A 179 18.13 2.71 -27.35
N GLN A 180 18.79 2.90 -26.21
CA GLN A 180 19.99 2.15 -25.86
C GLN A 180 19.64 0.75 -25.35
N TRP A 181 18.70 0.65 -24.40
CA TRP A 181 18.33 -0.66 -23.86
C TRP A 181 17.47 -1.47 -24.83
N THR A 182 16.71 -0.85 -25.74
CA THR A 182 15.98 -1.58 -26.79
C THR A 182 16.93 -2.25 -27.78
N LYS A 183 17.97 -1.55 -28.23
CA LYS A 183 19.03 -2.14 -29.09
C LYS A 183 19.70 -3.32 -28.40
N SER A 184 20.09 -3.15 -27.13
CA SER A 184 20.66 -4.22 -26.30
C SER A 184 19.74 -5.44 -26.20
N VAL A 185 18.45 -5.22 -25.92
CA VAL A 185 17.47 -6.30 -25.80
C VAL A 185 17.24 -7.01 -27.13
N ILE A 186 17.10 -6.26 -28.24
CA ILE A 186 16.91 -6.85 -29.58
C ILE A 186 18.14 -7.67 -29.99
N GLU A 187 19.34 -7.16 -29.74
CA GLU A 187 20.58 -7.85 -30.05
C GLU A 187 20.80 -9.08 -29.16
N GLY A 188 20.46 -8.98 -27.88
CA GLY A 188 20.40 -10.11 -26.96
C GLY A 188 19.40 -11.19 -27.39
N MET A 189 18.21 -10.79 -27.86
CA MET A 189 17.21 -11.72 -28.38
C MET A 189 17.67 -12.43 -29.66
N LYS A 190 18.32 -11.70 -30.57
CA LYS A 190 18.92 -12.29 -31.79
C LYS A 190 19.99 -13.33 -31.41
N ARG A 191 20.90 -12.98 -30.50
CA ARG A 191 21.97 -13.88 -30.03
C ARG A 191 21.42 -15.11 -29.30
N MET A 192 20.38 -14.94 -28.46
CA MET A 192 19.72 -16.08 -27.79
C MET A 192 19.03 -17.06 -28.75
N ALA A 193 18.62 -16.60 -29.94
CA ALA A 193 18.01 -17.45 -30.96
C ALA A 193 19.06 -18.20 -31.80
N THR A 194 20.27 -17.65 -31.93
CA THR A 194 21.33 -18.19 -32.79
C THR A 194 22.43 -18.93 -32.04
N ASP A 195 22.65 -18.64 -30.75
CA ASP A 195 23.74 -19.20 -29.94
C ASP A 195 23.23 -19.75 -28.59
N PRO A 196 23.21 -21.09 -28.42
CA PRO A 196 22.85 -21.75 -27.16
C PRO A 196 23.80 -21.41 -25.99
N ALA A 197 25.07 -21.11 -26.25
CA ALA A 197 26.07 -20.82 -25.22
C ALA A 197 25.87 -19.43 -24.59
N TYR A 198 25.42 -18.46 -25.38
CA TYR A 198 25.09 -17.10 -24.91
C TYR A 198 23.98 -17.11 -23.84
N ARG A 199 23.01 -18.03 -23.94
CA ARG A 199 21.96 -18.19 -22.94
C ARG A 199 22.51 -18.68 -21.60
N ALA A 200 23.42 -19.67 -21.64
CA ALA A 200 24.11 -20.16 -20.44
C ALA A 200 25.02 -19.08 -19.81
N GLU A 201 25.64 -18.22 -20.62
CA GLU A 201 26.46 -17.11 -20.16
C GLU A 201 25.64 -16.00 -19.47
N ILE A 202 24.48 -15.64 -20.02
CA ILE A 202 23.55 -14.70 -19.37
C ILE A 202 23.06 -15.26 -18.05
N ASP A 203 22.67 -16.53 -18.03
CA ASP A 203 22.19 -17.20 -16.80
C ASP A 203 23.32 -17.28 -15.75
N ALA A 204 24.57 -17.50 -16.17
CA ALA A 204 25.74 -17.50 -15.29
C ALA A 204 26.10 -16.10 -14.76
N LYS A 205 26.04 -15.05 -15.61
CA LYS A 205 26.24 -13.64 -15.21
C LYS A 205 25.12 -13.15 -14.29
N ALA A 206 23.87 -13.49 -14.58
CA ALA A 206 22.73 -13.21 -13.72
C ALA A 206 22.82 -13.95 -12.38
N ALA A 207 23.37 -15.18 -12.37
CA ALA A 207 23.67 -15.93 -11.16
C ALA A 207 24.91 -15.43 -10.38
N GLY A 208 25.69 -14.48 -10.92
CA GLY A 208 26.89 -13.94 -10.29
C GLY A 208 28.10 -14.89 -10.31
N LYS A 209 28.12 -15.88 -11.21
CA LYS A 209 29.17 -16.90 -11.31
C LYS A 209 30.35 -16.51 -12.23
N VAL A 210 30.23 -15.43 -12.98
CA VAL A 210 31.27 -14.92 -13.90
C VAL A 210 31.46 -13.43 -13.63
N PRO A 211 32.70 -12.93 -13.44
CA PRO A 211 32.95 -11.51 -13.31
C PRO A 211 32.57 -10.79 -14.62
N LEU A 212 31.83 -9.69 -14.51
CA LEU A 212 31.62 -8.81 -15.65
C LEU A 212 32.95 -8.13 -15.96
N VAL A 213 33.52 -8.37 -17.15
CA VAL A 213 34.62 -7.53 -17.65
C VAL A 213 34.00 -6.21 -18.05
N LEU A 214 34.06 -5.24 -17.13
CA LEU A 214 33.87 -3.84 -17.44
C LEU A 214 35.07 -3.43 -18.29
N THR A 215 34.86 -3.07 -19.54
CA THR A 215 35.89 -2.38 -20.32
C THR A 215 36.25 -1.08 -19.60
N ASP A 216 37.56 -0.85 -19.53
CA ASP A 216 38.31 0.15 -18.75
C ASP A 216 37.54 1.42 -18.35
N GLU A 217 37.61 1.72 -17.05
CA GLU A 217 37.27 2.95 -16.30
C GLU A 217 36.39 2.64 -15.08
N THR A 218 36.95 1.90 -14.11
CA THR A 218 36.32 1.65 -12.80
C THR A 218 37.19 2.16 -11.66
N GLU A 219 37.06 3.45 -11.37
CA GLU A 219 37.43 4.02 -10.08
C GLU A 219 36.32 4.96 -9.59
N VAL A 220 35.07 4.48 -9.58
CA VAL A 220 33.96 5.19 -8.96
C VAL A 220 33.08 4.18 -8.23
N LEU A 221 32.99 4.36 -6.90
CA LEU A 221 32.16 3.64 -5.92
C LEU A 221 32.74 2.35 -5.33
N GLY A 222 33.83 2.48 -4.57
CA GLY A 222 34.43 1.42 -3.75
C GLY A 222 33.44 0.70 -2.81
N VAL A 223 32.81 -0.37 -3.30
CA VAL A 223 32.02 -1.31 -2.51
C VAL A 223 32.75 -2.66 -2.50
N PRO A 224 33.15 -3.20 -1.34
CA PRO A 224 33.89 -4.46 -1.26
C PRO A 224 33.06 -5.66 -1.71
N ALA A 225 33.70 -6.58 -2.44
CA ALA A 225 33.09 -7.76 -3.07
C ALA A 225 32.51 -8.84 -2.13
N LYS A 226 32.39 -8.58 -0.82
CA LYS A 226 31.94 -9.56 0.19
C LYS A 226 30.61 -9.13 0.80
N GLU A 227 29.52 -9.39 0.09
CA GLU A 227 28.18 -9.61 0.66
C GLU A 227 27.23 -10.00 -0.49
N TRP A 228 27.20 -11.29 -0.82
CA TRP A 228 26.35 -11.84 -1.88
C TRP A 228 25.57 -13.02 -1.29
N ASP A 229 24.27 -12.83 -1.04
CA ASP A 229 23.39 -13.96 -0.76
C ASP A 229 22.08 -13.92 -1.58
N LYS A 230 21.56 -15.13 -1.74
CA LYS A 230 20.61 -15.62 -2.75
C LYS A 230 19.23 -15.00 -2.64
N ALA A 231 18.81 -14.31 -3.71
CA ALA A 231 17.39 -14.19 -4.04
C ALA A 231 17.13 -13.98 -5.53
N PHE A 232 16.53 -15.01 -6.12
CA PHE A 232 15.39 -14.95 -7.04
C PHE A 232 15.60 -14.82 -8.57
N VAL A 233 15.07 -15.85 -9.24
CA VAL A 233 14.71 -15.98 -10.65
C VAL A 233 13.28 -15.46 -10.84
N GLY A 234 13.00 -14.67 -11.89
CA GLY A 234 11.60 -14.45 -12.27
C GLY A 234 11.31 -13.39 -13.35
N ASN A 235 10.72 -13.87 -14.44
CA ASN A 235 9.88 -13.19 -15.44
C ASN A 235 10.50 -12.18 -16.42
N PHE A 236 11.09 -12.75 -17.49
CA PHE A 236 11.44 -12.10 -18.76
C PHE A 236 10.22 -11.81 -19.65
N GLU A 237 9.15 -12.59 -19.55
CA GLU A 237 7.95 -12.45 -20.41
C GLU A 237 7.15 -11.17 -20.16
N LYS A 238 7.13 -10.66 -18.92
CA LYS A 238 6.44 -9.40 -18.60
C LYS A 238 7.09 -8.19 -19.26
N SER A 239 8.42 -8.21 -19.42
CA SER A 239 9.17 -7.17 -20.13
C SER A 239 8.81 -7.13 -21.62
N LEU A 240 8.51 -8.27 -22.26
CA LEU A 240 8.12 -8.33 -23.68
C LEU A 240 6.76 -7.67 -23.95
N VAL A 241 5.80 -7.86 -23.05
CA VAL A 241 4.47 -7.23 -23.16
C VAL A 241 4.57 -5.71 -23.02
N GLU A 242 5.45 -5.23 -22.14
CA GLU A 242 5.64 -3.81 -21.89
C GLU A 242 6.40 -3.09 -23.02
N VAL A 243 7.39 -3.77 -23.63
CA VAL A 243 8.03 -3.33 -24.88
C VAL A 243 7.00 -3.20 -25.99
N LYS A 244 6.19 -4.25 -26.24
CA LYS A 244 5.17 -4.24 -27.31
C LYS A 244 4.16 -3.09 -27.13
N ARG A 245 3.73 -2.81 -25.90
CA ARG A 245 2.84 -1.68 -25.57
C ARG A 245 3.49 -0.32 -25.82
N ARG A 246 4.75 -0.11 -25.41
CA ARG A 246 5.43 1.18 -25.58
C ARG A 246 5.81 1.45 -27.04
N THR A 247 6.24 0.43 -27.78
CA THR A 247 6.55 0.57 -29.21
C THR A 247 5.28 0.91 -30.01
N THR A 248 4.15 0.27 -29.72
CA THR A 248 2.86 0.62 -30.35
C THR A 248 2.36 2.02 -29.98
N LEU A 249 2.56 2.45 -28.72
CA LEU A 249 2.26 3.81 -28.28
C LEU A 249 3.16 4.86 -28.95
N SER A 250 4.46 4.60 -29.08
CA SER A 250 5.41 5.49 -29.79
C SER A 250 5.03 5.62 -31.26
N SER A 251 4.82 4.51 -31.96
CA SER A 251 4.41 4.53 -33.37
C SER A 251 3.05 5.22 -33.59
N ALA A 252 2.13 5.10 -32.62
CA ALA A 252 0.83 5.78 -32.68
C ALA A 252 0.95 7.30 -32.41
N ILE A 253 1.89 7.72 -31.56
CA ILE A 253 2.19 9.14 -31.32
C ILE A 253 2.89 9.74 -32.55
N ASP A 254 3.86 9.03 -33.12
CA ASP A 254 4.61 9.49 -34.31
C ASP A 254 3.69 9.60 -35.54
N ALA A 255 2.80 8.62 -35.76
CA ALA A 255 1.81 8.67 -36.83
C ALA A 255 0.79 9.82 -36.66
N LYS A 256 0.42 10.14 -35.41
CA LYS A 256 -0.53 11.21 -35.11
C LYS A 256 0.11 12.60 -35.20
N THR A 257 1.41 12.70 -34.90
CA THR A 257 2.19 13.93 -35.04
C THR A 257 2.44 14.23 -36.53
N SER A 258 2.79 13.21 -37.33
CA SER A 258 2.93 13.35 -38.80
C SER A 258 1.62 13.74 -39.50
N ALA A 259 0.47 13.24 -39.04
CA ALA A 259 -0.83 13.59 -39.60
C ALA A 259 -1.32 15.01 -39.23
N ILE A 260 -0.73 15.63 -38.21
CA ILE A 260 -1.00 17.02 -37.81
C ILE A 260 -0.14 17.99 -38.62
N ASP A 261 1.09 17.60 -38.99
CA ASP A 261 1.98 18.41 -39.81
C ASP A 261 1.59 18.41 -41.31
N ASP A 262 0.97 17.33 -41.83
CA ASP A 262 0.45 17.28 -43.22
C ASP A 262 -0.86 18.07 -43.45
N LYS A 263 -1.44 18.68 -42.40
CA LYS A 263 -2.71 19.46 -42.47
C LYS A 263 -2.55 20.96 -42.22
N LYS A 264 -1.32 21.48 -42.21
CA LYS A 264 -1.01 22.92 -42.21
C LYS A 264 -0.42 23.35 -43.53
#